data_AF-A0A1Q6F189-F1
#
_entry.id   AF-A0A1Q6F189-F1
#
_cell.length_a   1.000
_cell.length_b   1.000
_cell.length_c   1.000
_cell.angle_alpha   90.00
_cell.angle_beta   90.00
_cell.angle_gamma   90.00
#
_symmetry.space_group_name_H-M   'P 1'
#
loop_
_entity.id
_entity.type
_entity.pdbx_description
1 polymer ?
#
loop_
_entity_poly.entity_id
_entity_poly.type
_entity_poly.pdbx_seq_one_letter_code
_entity_poly.pdbx_strand_id
1 'polypeptide(L)'
;MDKQRSVSVSFTGHRSYRDEGRRQLDDVLQMLYKDGYRRFLTGMAWGFDLAAARAVIDLQQSHDDVQLVAVEPFAGFRDLFEDDLAAEYDEVLAACSERVTVCDTHTVMSYRLRNDYLVDHAAVVVAWYDGGREGGTAYTVKRARRSGVPVINLRPSEQLSLPGL
;
A
#
# COMPACT_ATOMS: atom_id res chain seq x y z
N MET A 1 22.55 -4.51 -1.19
CA MET A 1 21.11 -4.17 -1.19
C MET A 1 20.35 -5.40 -1.65
N ASP A 2 19.27 -5.77 -0.97
CA ASP A 2 18.39 -6.85 -1.42
C ASP A 2 17.84 -6.49 -2.82
N LYS A 3 18.09 -7.37 -3.79
CA LYS A 3 17.75 -7.17 -5.21
C LYS A 3 16.22 -7.04 -5.39
N GLN A 4 15.43 -7.65 -4.51
CA GLN A 4 13.98 -7.51 -4.55
C GLN A 4 13.53 -6.15 -4.03
N ARG A 5 14.16 -5.62 -2.98
CA ARG A 5 13.83 -4.31 -2.42
C ARG A 5 14.02 -3.19 -3.46
N SER A 6 15.08 -3.24 -4.26
CA SER A 6 15.38 -2.17 -5.24
C SER A 6 14.34 -1.99 -6.35
N VAL A 7 13.43 -2.96 -6.53
CA VAL A 7 12.37 -2.91 -7.55
C VAL A 7 10.96 -3.00 -6.95
N SER A 8 10.86 -2.81 -5.62
CA SER A 8 9.62 -2.98 -4.87
C SER A 8 8.99 -1.64 -4.45
N VAL A 9 7.66 -1.57 -4.55
CA VAL A 9 6.82 -0.46 -4.11
C VAL A 9 5.86 -0.96 -3.05
N SER A 10 5.66 -0.23 -1.96
CA SER A 10 4.61 -0.57 -0.99
C SER A 10 3.53 0.51 -0.90
N PHE A 11 2.30 0.10 -0.59
CA PHE A 11 1.18 1.01 -0.39
C PHE A 11 0.87 1.25 1.09
N THR A 12 0.38 2.45 1.40
CA THR A 12 -0.21 2.74 2.72
C THR A 12 -1.24 3.85 2.62
N GLY A 13 -2.41 3.68 3.23
CA GLY A 13 -3.41 4.74 3.20
C GLY A 13 -4.57 4.55 4.13
N HIS A 14 -5.45 5.55 4.15
CA HIS A 14 -6.61 5.57 5.04
C HIS A 14 -7.66 4.54 4.66
N ARG A 15 -8.27 3.95 5.68
CA ARG A 15 -9.39 2.99 5.59
C ARG A 15 -10.67 3.64 5.06
N SER A 16 -10.76 4.97 5.19
CA SER A 16 -11.86 5.79 4.69
C SER A 16 -11.73 6.15 3.20
N TYR A 17 -10.69 5.71 2.50
CA TYR A 17 -10.54 5.94 1.06
C TYR A 17 -11.74 5.38 0.27
N ARG A 18 -12.20 6.14 -0.73
CA ARG A 18 -13.35 5.89 -1.59
C ARG A 18 -13.03 6.28 -3.05
N ASP A 19 -11.91 5.78 -3.56
CA ASP A 19 -11.45 5.98 -4.95
C ASP A 19 -11.17 7.43 -5.38
N GLU A 20 -11.03 8.36 -4.44
CA GLU A 20 -10.83 9.79 -4.76
C GLU A 20 -9.49 10.07 -5.47
N GLY A 21 -8.55 9.14 -5.39
CA GLY A 21 -7.21 9.24 -5.97
C GLY A 21 -6.93 8.24 -7.10
N ARG A 22 -7.97 7.58 -7.64
CA ARG A 22 -7.78 6.43 -8.53
C ARG A 22 -6.94 6.76 -9.76
N ARG A 23 -7.21 7.90 -10.41
CA ARG A 23 -6.45 8.34 -11.58
C ARG A 23 -4.96 8.58 -11.25
N GLN A 24 -4.68 9.25 -10.14
CA GLN A 24 -3.31 9.53 -9.70
C GLN A 24 -2.57 8.25 -9.34
N LEU A 25 -3.29 7.27 -8.78
CA LEU A 25 -2.75 5.95 -8.49
C LEU A 25 -2.38 5.22 -9.78
N ASP A 26 -3.27 5.18 -10.77
CA ASP A 26 -3.01 4.58 -12.08
C ASP A 26 -1.81 5.25 -12.78
N ASP A 27 -1.76 6.59 -12.80
CA ASP A 27 -0.65 7.36 -13.39
C ASP A 27 0.69 7.06 -12.71
N VAL A 28 0.70 6.97 -11.37
CA VAL A 28 1.92 6.65 -10.60
C VAL A 28 2.34 5.19 -10.79
N LEU A 29 1.40 4.25 -10.88
CA LEU A 29 1.71 2.85 -11.18
C LEU A 29 2.36 2.71 -12.56
N GLN A 30 1.82 3.38 -13.58
CA GLN A 30 2.39 3.39 -14.92
C GLN A 30 3.79 4.01 -14.95
N MET A 31 4.01 5.10 -14.22
CA MET A 31 5.33 5.72 -14.08
C MET A 31 6.33 4.77 -13.41
N LEU A 32 5.97 4.21 -12.25
CA LEU A 32 6.83 3.27 -11.51
C LEU A 32 7.14 2.02 -12.34
N TYR A 33 6.16 1.50 -13.08
CA TYR A 33 6.41 0.37 -13.98
C TYR A 33 7.44 0.73 -15.08
N LYS A 34 7.32 1.91 -15.70
CA LYS A 34 8.30 2.39 -16.70
C LYS A 34 9.70 2.57 -16.11
N ASP A 35 9.78 2.94 -14.83
CA ASP A 35 11.04 3.08 -14.08
C ASP A 35 11.64 1.73 -13.62
N GLY A 36 11.03 0.60 -13.98
CA GLY A 36 11.56 -0.74 -13.72
C GLY A 36 11.05 -1.40 -12.44
N TYR A 37 10.11 -0.79 -11.72
CA TYR A 37 9.48 -1.43 -10.58
C TYR A 37 8.53 -2.53 -11.06
N ARG A 38 8.58 -3.69 -10.41
CA ARG A 38 7.81 -4.88 -10.80
C ARG A 38 7.06 -5.52 -9.65
N ARG A 39 7.45 -5.24 -8.42
CA ARG A 39 6.89 -5.88 -7.24
C ARG A 39 6.15 -4.87 -6.38
N PHE A 40 4.89 -5.13 -6.09
CA PHE A 40 4.01 -4.21 -5.39
C PHE A 40 3.48 -4.89 -4.12
N LEU A 41 3.71 -4.28 -2.96
CA LEU A 41 3.33 -4.81 -1.66
C LEU A 41 2.11 -4.07 -1.14
N THR A 42 1.05 -4.81 -0.83
CA THR A 42 -0.14 -4.30 -0.15
C THR A 42 -0.19 -4.87 1.27
N GLY A 43 -0.65 -4.04 2.22
CA GLY A 43 -0.90 -4.48 3.58
C GLY A 43 -2.27 -5.11 3.81
N MET A 44 -3.04 -5.33 2.72
CA MET A 44 -4.35 -5.99 2.68
C MET A 44 -5.42 -5.36 3.59
N ALA A 45 -5.22 -4.14 4.10
CA ALA A 45 -6.27 -3.45 4.83
C ALA A 45 -7.35 -2.94 3.85
N TRP A 46 -8.62 -2.92 4.28
CA TRP A 46 -9.67 -2.15 3.60
C TRP A 46 -9.28 -0.69 3.31
N GLY A 47 -9.96 -0.09 2.34
CA GLY A 47 -9.68 1.25 1.85
C GLY A 47 -8.50 1.24 0.88
N PHE A 48 -7.52 2.13 1.09
CA PHE A 48 -6.48 2.36 0.09
C PHE A 48 -5.59 1.14 -0.20
N ASP A 49 -5.29 0.29 0.79
CA ASP A 49 -4.44 -0.90 0.57
C ASP A 49 -5.10 -1.89 -0.43
N LEU A 50 -6.43 -2.15 -0.33
CA LEU A 50 -7.16 -2.97 -1.31
C LEU A 50 -7.37 -2.25 -2.64
N ALA A 51 -7.69 -0.95 -2.64
CA ALA A 51 -7.86 -0.19 -3.88
C ALA A 51 -6.56 -0.12 -4.70
N ALA A 52 -5.41 0.05 -4.04
CA ALA A 52 -4.10 0.01 -4.70
C ALA A 52 -3.76 -1.38 -5.21
N ALA A 53 -4.12 -2.44 -4.48
CA ALA A 53 -3.97 -3.80 -4.95
C ALA A 53 -4.81 -4.06 -6.21
N ARG A 54 -6.06 -3.58 -6.26
CA ARG A 54 -6.91 -3.66 -7.45
C ARG A 54 -6.30 -2.93 -8.65
N ALA A 55 -5.76 -1.73 -8.44
CA ALA A 55 -5.09 -0.99 -9.51
C ALA A 55 -3.83 -1.72 -10.03
N VAL A 56 -3.12 -2.46 -9.18
CA VAL A 56 -2.02 -3.34 -9.62
C VAL A 56 -2.55 -4.54 -10.40
N ILE A 57 -3.69 -5.12 -10.03
CA ILE A 57 -4.32 -6.21 -10.80
C ILE A 57 -4.71 -5.73 -12.20
N ASP A 58 -5.23 -4.50 -12.32
CA ASP A 58 -5.51 -3.91 -13.62
C ASP A 58 -4.22 -3.70 -14.44
N LEU A 59 -3.12 -3.30 -13.77
CA LEU A 59 -1.80 -3.19 -14.39
C LEU A 59 -1.29 -4.56 -14.93
N GLN A 60 -1.53 -5.65 -14.19
CA GLN A 60 -1.15 -7.01 -14.59
C GLN A 60 -1.81 -7.46 -15.89
N GLN A 61 -2.99 -6.93 -16.23
CA GLN A 61 -3.67 -7.26 -17.49
C GLN A 61 -2.86 -6.81 -18.72
N SER A 62 -2.00 -5.79 -18.57
CA SER A 62 -1.15 -5.27 -19.63
C SER A 62 0.32 -5.69 -19.51
N HIS A 63 0.73 -6.20 -18.35
CA HIS A 63 2.12 -6.49 -18.00
C HIS A 63 2.21 -7.76 -17.15
N ASP A 64 2.65 -8.87 -17.75
CA ASP A 64 2.71 -10.20 -17.14
C ASP A 64 3.85 -10.36 -16.11
N ASP A 65 4.82 -9.46 -16.11
CA ASP A 65 5.95 -9.43 -15.18
C ASP A 65 5.67 -8.63 -13.89
N VAL A 66 4.45 -8.12 -13.72
CA VAL A 66 3.99 -7.42 -12.51
C VAL A 66 3.57 -8.41 -11.42
N GLN A 67 4.18 -8.26 -10.25
CA GLN A 67 3.92 -9.08 -9.06
C GLN A 67 3.21 -8.27 -7.99
N LEU A 68 2.11 -8.81 -7.47
CA LEU A 68 1.41 -8.29 -6.30
C LEU A 68 1.69 -9.22 -5.10
N VAL A 69 2.04 -8.63 -3.96
CA VAL A 69 2.36 -9.35 -2.73
C VAL A 69 1.48 -8.87 -1.58
N ALA A 70 0.75 -9.82 -1.00
CA ALA A 70 -0.05 -9.61 0.19
C ALA A 70 0.84 -9.68 1.44
N VAL A 71 0.82 -8.64 2.27
CA VAL A 71 1.49 -8.62 3.58
C VAL A 71 0.45 -8.45 4.67
N GLU A 72 0.07 -9.56 5.29
CA GLU A 72 -0.94 -9.60 6.34
C GLU A 72 -0.30 -9.43 7.73
N PRO A 73 -0.97 -8.71 8.64
CA PRO A 73 -0.46 -8.52 9.99
C PRO A 73 -0.47 -9.82 10.79
N PHE A 74 -1.46 -10.69 10.62
CA PHE A 74 -1.51 -11.96 11.36
C PHE A 74 -2.34 -13.04 10.67
N ALA A 75 -2.16 -14.29 11.09
CA ALA A 75 -2.95 -15.42 10.61
C ALA A 75 -4.43 -15.24 10.96
N GLY A 76 -5.33 -15.39 9.98
CA GLY A 76 -6.76 -15.11 10.15
C GLY A 76 -7.11 -13.62 10.00
N PHE A 77 -6.22 -12.77 9.47
CA PHE A 77 -6.56 -11.35 9.22
C PHE A 77 -7.79 -11.18 8.33
N ARG A 78 -7.92 -12.05 7.31
CA ARG A 78 -9.10 -12.15 6.43
C ARG A 78 -10.42 -12.37 7.19
N ASP A 79 -10.39 -13.00 8.36
CA ASP A 79 -11.61 -13.30 9.14
C ASP A 79 -12.22 -12.05 9.79
N LEU A 80 -11.51 -10.91 9.75
CA LEU A 80 -12.03 -9.62 10.19
C LEU A 80 -12.92 -8.91 9.16
N PHE A 81 -13.09 -9.49 7.97
CA PHE A 81 -13.80 -8.88 6.85
C PHE A 81 -15.12 -9.62 6.59
N GLU A 82 -16.21 -8.85 6.52
CA GLU A 82 -17.58 -9.33 6.27
C GLU A 82 -18.07 -8.87 4.89
N ASP A 83 -19.05 -9.60 4.34
CA ASP A 83 -19.78 -9.26 3.11
C ASP A 83 -18.88 -8.90 1.91
N ASP A 84 -19.21 -7.80 1.21
CA ASP A 84 -18.52 -7.39 -0.03
C ASP A 84 -17.02 -7.12 0.18
N LEU A 85 -16.62 -6.67 1.37
CA LEU A 85 -15.21 -6.46 1.70
C LEU A 85 -14.44 -7.78 1.78
N ALA A 86 -15.12 -8.85 2.18
CA ALA A 86 -14.58 -10.19 2.24
C ALA A 86 -14.33 -10.74 0.82
N ALA A 87 -15.28 -10.51 -0.10
CA ALA A 87 -15.15 -10.87 -1.51
C ALA A 87 -14.02 -10.09 -2.21
N GLU A 88 -13.95 -8.77 -1.99
CA GLU A 88 -12.87 -7.94 -2.55
C GLU A 88 -11.49 -8.41 -2.07
N TYR A 89 -11.36 -8.72 -0.78
CA TYR A 89 -10.14 -9.26 -0.21
C TYR A 89 -9.74 -10.57 -0.88
N ASP A 90 -10.67 -11.51 -1.02
CA ASP A 90 -10.40 -12.84 -1.59
C ASP A 90 -9.96 -12.74 -3.05
N GLU A 91 -10.60 -11.88 -3.85
CA GLU A 91 -10.19 -11.60 -5.22
C GLU A 91 -8.77 -11.03 -5.29
N VAL A 92 -8.45 -10.08 -4.41
CA VAL A 92 -7.10 -9.49 -4.35
C VAL A 92 -6.08 -10.54 -3.94
N LEU A 93 -6.40 -11.34 -2.92
CA LEU A 93 -5.51 -12.37 -2.42
C LEU A 93 -5.24 -13.45 -3.48
N ALA A 94 -6.26 -13.82 -4.26
CA ALA A 94 -6.12 -14.79 -5.35
C ALA A 94 -5.22 -14.30 -6.49
N ALA A 95 -5.10 -12.99 -6.69
CA ALA A 95 -4.21 -12.40 -7.69
C ALA A 95 -2.77 -12.16 -7.19
N CYS A 96 -2.52 -12.34 -5.89
CA CYS A 96 -1.19 -12.17 -5.31
C CYS A 96 -0.27 -13.35 -5.68
N SER A 97 0.94 -13.05 -6.17
CA SER A 97 1.96 -14.08 -6.44
C SER A 97 2.65 -14.57 -5.17
N GLU A 98 2.54 -13.82 -4.07
CA GLU A 98 3.11 -14.15 -2.78
C GLU A 98 2.22 -13.63 -1.65
N ARG A 99 2.15 -14.38 -0.55
CA ARG A 99 1.49 -14.01 0.70
C ARG A 99 2.48 -14.13 1.85
N VAL A 100 2.61 -13.06 2.62
CA VAL A 100 3.44 -12.96 3.81
C VAL A 100 2.54 -12.67 5.00
N THR A 101 2.66 -13.45 6.05
CA THR A 101 2.00 -13.21 7.33
C THR A 101 3.07 -12.94 8.38
N VAL A 102 3.08 -11.75 8.98
CA VAL A 102 4.21 -11.32 9.83
C VAL A 102 4.12 -11.83 11.28
N CYS A 103 2.95 -12.25 11.74
CA CYS A 103 2.72 -12.77 13.09
C CYS A 103 1.64 -13.87 13.08
N ASP A 104 1.67 -14.76 14.07
CA ASP A 104 0.58 -15.75 14.21
C ASP A 104 -0.63 -15.18 14.97
N THR A 105 -0.45 -14.09 15.72
CA THR A 105 -1.45 -13.58 16.68
C THR A 105 -1.93 -12.17 16.38
N HIS A 106 -3.23 -11.93 16.57
CA HIS A 106 -3.85 -10.61 16.48
C HIS A 106 -3.44 -9.73 17.68
N THR A 107 -2.53 -8.77 17.45
CA THR A 107 -2.09 -7.79 18.46
C THR A 107 -1.92 -6.41 17.84
N VAL A 108 -1.83 -5.35 18.64
CA VAL A 108 -1.47 -4.02 18.13
C VAL A 108 -0.08 -4.03 17.48
N MET A 109 0.83 -4.87 17.99
CA MET A 109 2.19 -4.98 17.45
C MET A 109 2.22 -5.64 16.07
N SER A 110 1.30 -6.56 15.77
CA SER A 110 1.29 -7.23 14.47
C SER A 110 1.01 -6.26 13.30
N TYR A 111 0.14 -5.26 13.51
CA TYR A 111 -0.03 -4.16 12.54
C TYR A 111 1.22 -3.30 12.36
N ARG A 112 1.96 -3.03 13.46
CA ARG A 112 3.22 -2.27 13.37
C ARG A 112 4.30 -3.05 12.63
N LEU A 113 4.46 -4.33 12.95
CA LEU A 113 5.40 -5.24 12.28
C LEU A 113 5.08 -5.36 10.79
N ARG A 114 3.81 -5.43 10.42
CA ARG A 114 3.38 -5.39 9.02
C ARG A 114 3.80 -4.09 8.34
N ASN A 115 3.59 -2.95 8.98
CA ASN A 115 3.98 -1.67 8.42
C ASN A 115 5.50 -1.51 8.30
N ASP A 116 6.25 -2.04 9.26
CA ASP A 116 7.72 -2.09 9.19
C ASP A 116 8.17 -2.98 8.03
N TYR A 117 7.54 -4.16 7.84
CA TYR A 117 7.81 -5.04 6.71
C TYR A 117 7.61 -4.34 5.37
N LEU A 118 6.49 -3.63 5.19
CA LEU A 118 6.21 -2.87 3.97
C LEU A 118 7.32 -1.85 3.66
N VAL A 119 7.77 -1.11 4.67
CA VAL A 119 8.84 -0.10 4.49
C VAL A 119 10.20 -0.75 4.24
N ASP A 120 10.53 -1.81 4.97
CA ASP A 120 11.85 -2.43 4.90
C ASP A 120 12.10 -3.18 3.59
N HIS A 121 11.02 -3.61 2.92
CA HIS A 121 11.04 -4.35 1.65
C HIS A 121 10.66 -3.50 0.43
N ALA A 122 10.51 -2.18 0.59
CA ALA A 122 10.24 -1.27 -0.51
C ALA A 122 11.40 -0.31 -0.78
N ALA A 123 11.55 0.06 -2.05
CA ALA A 123 12.37 1.19 -2.49
C ALA A 123 11.55 2.49 -2.54
N VAL A 124 10.22 2.40 -2.69
CA VAL A 124 9.30 3.55 -2.67
C VAL A 124 8.02 3.20 -1.91
N VAL A 125 7.51 4.15 -1.12
CA VAL A 125 6.18 4.05 -0.52
C VAL A 125 5.21 4.98 -1.25
N VAL A 126 4.13 4.44 -1.80
CA VAL A 126 3.02 5.22 -2.34
C VAL A 126 1.95 5.35 -1.26
N ALA A 127 1.56 6.58 -0.93
CA ALA A 127 0.68 6.86 0.20
C ALA A 127 -0.59 7.60 -0.22
N TRP A 128 -1.70 7.29 0.45
CA TRP A 128 -2.87 8.17 0.55
C TRP A 128 -2.98 8.70 1.97
N TYR A 129 -2.35 9.86 2.21
CA TYR A 129 -2.14 10.39 3.54
C TYR A 129 -2.50 11.87 3.64
N ASP A 130 -3.29 12.21 4.65
CA ASP A 130 -3.83 13.55 4.91
C ASP A 130 -2.92 14.45 5.76
N GLY A 131 -1.79 13.95 6.25
CA GLY A 131 -0.92 14.70 7.17
C GLY A 131 -1.24 14.49 8.65
N GLY A 132 -2.26 13.68 8.99
CA GLY A 132 -2.68 13.40 10.36
C GLY A 132 -1.57 12.86 11.25
N ARG A 133 -1.52 13.26 12.52
CA ARG A 133 -0.39 12.92 13.42
C ARG A 133 -0.41 11.48 13.91
N GLU A 134 -1.54 10.80 13.84
CA GLU A 134 -1.80 9.49 14.44
C GLU A 134 -2.35 8.49 13.42
N GLY A 135 -2.38 7.21 13.79
CA GLY A 135 -2.88 6.13 12.95
C GLY A 135 -1.79 5.37 12.18
N GLY A 136 -2.20 4.26 11.56
CA GLY A 136 -1.32 3.34 10.83
C GLY A 136 -0.58 4.03 9.68
N THR A 137 -1.30 4.77 8.82
CA THR A 137 -0.72 5.52 7.70
C THR A 137 0.32 6.55 8.15
N ALA A 138 0.00 7.32 9.20
CA ALA A 138 0.93 8.30 9.77
C ALA A 138 2.20 7.62 10.31
N TYR A 139 2.05 6.45 10.96
CA TYR A 139 3.18 5.63 11.40
C TYR A 139 4.05 5.20 10.21
N THR A 140 3.46 4.61 9.18
CA THR A 140 4.17 4.09 8.00
C THR A 140 4.91 5.20 7.26
N VAL A 141 4.26 6.35 7.01
CA VAL A 141 4.89 7.50 6.35
C VAL A 141 6.06 8.06 7.17
N LYS A 142 5.90 8.20 8.49
CA LYS A 142 7.00 8.63 9.38
C LYS A 142 8.15 7.62 9.40
N ARG A 143 7.84 6.33 9.40
CA ARG A 143 8.83 5.25 9.36
C ARG A 143 9.61 5.27 8.04
N ALA A 144 8.93 5.34 6.90
CA ALA A 144 9.56 5.45 5.58
C ALA A 144 10.55 6.62 5.52
N ARG A 145 10.11 7.82 5.94
CA ARG A 145 10.95 9.03 5.99
C ARG A 145 12.18 8.85 6.89
N ARG A 146 12.00 8.30 8.10
CA ARG A 146 13.12 8.03 9.03
C ARG A 146 14.13 7.03 8.46
N SER A 147 13.69 6.16 7.57
CA SER A 147 14.52 5.13 6.94
C SER A 147 15.04 5.51 5.57
N GLY A 148 14.85 6.78 5.15
CA GLY A 148 15.31 7.28 3.86
C GLY A 148 14.58 6.66 2.66
N VAL A 149 13.41 6.04 2.86
CA VAL A 149 12.59 5.50 1.77
C VAL A 149 11.70 6.64 1.24
N PRO A 150 11.80 7.00 -0.05
CA PRO A 150 10.95 8.02 -0.67
C PRO A 150 9.46 7.71 -0.49
N VAL A 151 8.67 8.78 -0.30
CA VAL A 151 7.22 8.70 -0.17
C VAL A 151 6.57 9.54 -1.27
N ILE A 152 5.78 8.89 -2.14
CA ILE A 152 4.90 9.56 -3.11
C ILE A 152 3.51 9.64 -2.49
N ASN A 153 3.11 10.83 -2.02
CA ASN A 153 1.78 11.02 -1.44
C ASN A 153 0.79 11.48 -2.53
N LEU A 154 -0.24 10.68 -2.79
CA LEU A 154 -1.25 10.93 -3.82
C LEU A 154 -2.39 11.82 -3.33
N ARG A 155 -2.58 11.93 -2.02
CA ARG A 155 -3.64 12.78 -1.47
C ARG A 155 -3.17 14.24 -1.57
N PRO A 156 -3.95 15.13 -2.22
CA PRO A 156 -3.65 16.55 -2.23
C PRO A 156 -3.56 17.05 -0.78
N SER A 157 -2.46 17.72 -0.43
CA SER A 157 -2.49 18.61 0.73
C SER A 157 -3.48 19.72 0.42
N GLU A 158 -4.28 20.17 1.40
CA GLU A 158 -4.87 21.52 1.30
C GLU A 158 -3.69 22.47 1.07
N GLN A 159 -3.52 22.93 -0.17
CA GLN A 159 -2.77 24.15 -0.39
C GLN A 159 -3.55 25.18 0.41
N LEU A 160 -2.95 25.69 1.49
CA LEU A 160 -3.33 26.98 2.04
C LEU A 160 -3.39 27.91 0.84
N SER A 161 -4.60 28.20 0.37
CA SER A 161 -4.86 29.33 -0.50
C SER A 161 -4.35 30.52 0.29
N LEU A 162 -3.19 31.05 -0.10
CA LEU A 162 -2.79 32.38 0.34
C LEU A 162 -3.90 33.31 -0.17
N PRO A 163 -4.67 33.97 0.71
CA PRO A 163 -5.62 34.97 0.26
C PRO A 163 -4.80 36.16 -0.24
N GLY A 164 -4.93 36.45 -1.54
CA GLY A 164 -4.68 37.77 -2.13
C GLY A 164 -3.22 38.22 -2.19
N LEU A 165 -2.70 38.27 -3.42
CA LEU A 165 -2.01 39.48 -3.90
C LEU A 165 -3.08 40.51 -4.28
#